data_AF-A0A7C9A2J0-F1
#
_entry.id   AF-A0A7C9A2J0-F1
#
_cell.length_a   1.000
_cell.length_b   1.000
_cell.length_c   1.000
_cell.angle_alpha   90.00
_cell.angle_beta   90.00
_cell.angle_gamma   90.00
#
_symmetry.space_group_name_H-M   'P 1'
#
loop_
_entity.id
_entity.type
_entity.pdbx_description
1 polymer ?
#
loop_
_entity_poly.entity_id
_entity_poly.type
_entity_poly.pdbx_seq_one_letter_code
_entity_poly.pdbx_strand_id
1 'polypeptide(L)'
;PDTLPLIPDRGFTGTSHNWCEAFPSYSRTYDMVHADRLLLLETSQQPKCTMLDLFLEIDRLLRPEGWAVFRDTPTAIESARVLATRLKWDARIIDIEANSDEK
;
A
#
# COMPACT_ATOMS: atom_id res chain seq x y z
N PRO A 1 -5.41 -19.51 5.40
CA PRO A 1 -6.70 -19.13 6.02
C PRO A 1 -7.14 -17.77 5.47
N ASP A 2 -8.11 -17.78 4.56
CA ASP A 2 -8.64 -16.56 3.96
C ASP A 2 -9.34 -15.72 5.03
N THR A 3 -8.71 -14.60 5.41
CA THR A 3 -9.23 -13.60 6.36
C THR A 3 -10.34 -12.72 5.77
N LEU A 4 -10.95 -13.19 4.67
CA LEU A 4 -11.99 -12.49 3.93
C LEU A 4 -13.29 -12.21 4.69
N PRO A 5 -13.77 -12.96 5.71
CA PRO A 5 -15.07 -12.64 6.29
C PRO A 5 -15.11 -11.27 7.00
N LEU A 6 -13.96 -10.72 7.41
CA LEU A 6 -13.95 -9.50 8.23
C LEU A 6 -14.42 -8.21 7.52
N ILE A 7 -14.38 -8.17 6.19
CA ILE A 7 -14.71 -6.98 5.38
C ILE A 7 -16.19 -7.01 4.90
N PRO A 8 -16.69 -8.11 4.29
CA PRO A 8 -18.10 -8.24 3.91
C PRO A 8 -19.04 -8.20 5.12
N ASP A 9 -18.64 -8.79 6.25
CA ASP A 9 -19.48 -8.87 7.46
C ASP A 9 -19.77 -7.48 8.06
N ARG A 10 -18.99 -6.45 7.68
CA ARG A 10 -19.21 -5.05 8.08
C ARG A 10 -19.91 -4.20 7.02
N GLY A 11 -20.42 -4.80 5.94
CA GLY A 11 -21.13 -4.10 4.86
C GLY A 11 -20.21 -3.34 3.91
N PHE A 12 -18.89 -3.58 3.97
CA PHE A 12 -17.94 -3.01 3.02
C PHE A 12 -17.73 -3.95 1.83
N THR A 13 -17.67 -3.40 0.62
CA THR A 13 -17.21 -4.12 -0.56
C THR A 13 -15.70 -4.33 -0.46
N GLY A 14 -15.29 -5.53 -0.06
CA GLY A 14 -13.90 -5.97 -0.07
C GLY A 14 -13.61 -6.86 -1.28
N THR A 15 -12.36 -6.87 -1.74
CA THR A 15 -11.88 -7.83 -2.74
C THR A 15 -10.54 -8.40 -2.29
N SER A 16 -10.32 -9.69 -2.56
CA SER A 16 -8.99 -10.31 -2.45
C SER A 16 -8.32 -10.19 -3.81
N HIS A 17 -7.19 -9.49 -3.87
CA HIS A 17 -6.47 -9.24 -5.11
C HIS A 17 -4.96 -9.38 -4.89
N ASN A 18 -4.28 -9.98 -5.87
CA ASN A 18 -2.83 -10.03 -5.91
C ASN A 18 -2.27 -8.72 -6.47
N TRP A 19 -1.60 -7.91 -5.65
CA TRP A 19 -1.03 -6.63 -6.08
C TRP A 19 0.08 -6.74 -7.14
N CYS A 20 0.62 -7.95 -7.40
CA CYS A 20 1.50 -8.19 -8.55
C CYS A 20 0.75 -8.35 -9.88
N GLU A 21 -0.58 -8.32 -9.87
CA GLU A 21 -1.43 -8.29 -11.06
C GLU A 21 -2.15 -6.95 -11.12
N ALA A 22 -2.44 -6.48 -12.34
CA ALA A 22 -3.15 -5.22 -12.52
C ALA A 22 -4.53 -5.28 -11.84
N PHE A 23 -4.81 -4.32 -10.95
CA PHE A 23 -6.09 -4.27 -10.28
C PHE A 23 -7.21 -3.97 -11.30
N PRO A 24 -8.30 -4.75 -11.34
CA PRO A 24 -9.34 -4.66 -12.37
C PRO A 24 -10.28 -3.47 -12.14
N SER A 25 -9.71 -2.26 -12.06
CA SER A 25 -10.42 -1.00 -11.93
C SER A 25 -9.84 0.03 -12.89
N TYR A 26 -10.66 1.02 -13.22
CA TYR A 26 -10.26 2.14 -14.06
C TYR A 26 -9.13 2.92 -13.37
N SER A 27 -8.24 3.51 -14.18
CA SER A 27 -7.26 4.44 -13.66
C SER A 27 -7.96 5.61 -12.98
N ARG A 28 -7.34 6.16 -11.94
CA ARG A 28 -7.83 7.35 -11.23
C ARG A 28 -9.24 7.19 -10.63
N THR A 29 -9.49 6.04 -10.01
CA THR A 29 -10.77 5.72 -9.36
C THR A 29 -10.76 6.03 -7.86
N TYR A 30 -9.58 5.99 -7.23
CA TYR A 30 -9.45 6.07 -5.77
C TYR A 30 -8.80 7.38 -5.34
N ASP A 31 -9.26 7.91 -4.20
CA ASP A 31 -8.71 9.11 -3.58
C ASP A 31 -7.64 8.78 -2.53
N MET A 32 -7.66 7.55 -2.00
CA MET A 32 -6.70 7.08 -1.01
C MET A 32 -6.44 5.58 -1.14
N VAL A 33 -5.19 5.18 -0.96
CA VAL A 33 -4.76 3.79 -0.76
C VAL A 33 -4.09 3.69 0.60
N HIS A 34 -4.53 2.74 1.43
CA HIS A 34 -3.86 2.39 2.67
C HIS A 34 -3.31 0.96 2.56
N ALA A 35 -2.02 0.80 2.81
CA ALA A 35 -1.30 -0.46 2.72
C ALA A 35 -0.63 -0.79 4.05
N ASP A 36 -0.90 -1.98 4.59
CA ASP A 36 -0.31 -2.50 5.82
C ASP A 36 0.54 -3.74 5.48
N ARG A 37 1.84 -3.67 5.76
CA ARG A 37 2.84 -4.73 5.46
C ARG A 37 2.90 -5.19 4.00
N LEU A 38 2.49 -4.33 3.06
CA LEU A 38 2.50 -4.62 1.62
C LEU A 38 3.91 -4.65 1.04
N LEU A 39 4.81 -3.78 1.53
CA LEU A 39 6.15 -3.62 0.97
C LEU A 39 7.07 -4.80 1.33
N LEU A 40 6.74 -5.55 2.38
CA LEU A 40 7.42 -6.80 2.74
C LEU A 40 7.01 -8.02 1.88
N LEU A 41 5.89 -7.97 1.13
CA LEU A 41 5.49 -9.10 0.28
C LEU A 41 6.50 -9.38 -0.86
N GLU A 42 7.30 -8.38 -1.21
CA GLU A 42 8.51 -8.46 -2.05
C GLU A 42 9.47 -9.58 -1.61
N THR A 43 9.49 -9.91 -0.32
CA THR A 43 10.48 -10.82 0.29
C THR A 43 10.05 -12.28 0.31
N SER A 44 8.88 -12.62 -0.23
CA SER A 44 8.49 -14.03 -0.40
C SER A 44 9.38 -14.69 -1.47
N GLN A 45 9.68 -15.99 -1.31
CA GLN A 45 10.76 -16.71 -2.01
C GLN A 45 10.70 -16.72 -3.56
N GLN A 46 9.66 -16.11 -4.16
CA GLN A 46 9.54 -15.81 -5.58
C GLN A 46 8.77 -14.48 -5.76
N PRO A 47 9.43 -13.30 -5.75
CA PRO A 47 8.74 -12.05 -6.02
C PRO A 47 8.22 -12.08 -7.46
N LYS A 48 6.89 -12.09 -7.61
CA LYS A 48 6.23 -11.99 -8.92
C LYS A 48 6.27 -10.56 -9.47
N CYS A 49 6.54 -9.57 -8.62
CA CYS A 49 6.63 -8.15 -8.95
C CYS A 49 7.61 -7.44 -8.01
N THR A 50 8.04 -6.25 -8.41
CA THR A 50 8.98 -5.39 -7.67
C THR A 50 8.26 -4.21 -6.99
N MET A 51 8.93 -3.54 -6.04
CA MET A 51 8.32 -2.44 -5.30
C MET A 51 7.96 -1.29 -6.24
N LEU A 52 8.71 -1.15 -7.34
CA LEU A 52 8.39 -0.20 -8.39
C LEU A 52 7.06 -0.55 -9.07
N ASP A 53 6.80 -1.83 -9.38
CA ASP A 53 5.55 -2.27 -9.99
C ASP A 53 4.34 -1.98 -9.07
N LEU A 54 4.50 -2.22 -7.76
CA LEU A 54 3.49 -1.87 -6.76
C LEU A 54 3.19 -0.37 -6.77
N PHE A 55 4.22 0.47 -6.77
CA PHE A 55 4.05 1.92 -6.79
C PHE A 55 3.40 2.41 -8.09
N LEU A 56 3.73 1.81 -9.23
CA LEU A 56 3.12 2.14 -10.52
C LEU A 56 1.63 1.78 -10.56
N GLU A 57 1.24 0.63 -9.99
CA GLU A 57 -0.18 0.27 -9.88
C GLU A 57 -0.93 1.22 -8.94
N ILE A 58 -0.32 1.62 -7.82
CA ILE A 58 -0.92 2.62 -6.91
C ILE A 58 -1.06 3.98 -7.63
N ASP A 59 -0.03 4.44 -8.35
CA ASP A 59 -0.08 5.69 -9.14
C ASP A 59 -1.20 5.67 -10.18
N ARG A 60 -1.36 4.53 -10.86
CA ARG A 60 -2.41 4.32 -11.87
C ARG A 60 -3.80 4.42 -11.25
N LEU A 61 -3.99 3.86 -10.06
CA LEU A 61 -5.30 3.80 -9.38
C LEU A 61 -5.70 5.12 -8.73
N LEU A 62 -4.73 5.90 -8.24
CA LEU A 62 -4.97 7.16 -7.55
C LEU A 62 -5.38 8.30 -8.52
N ARG A 63 -6.38 9.08 -8.10
CA ARG A 63 -6.67 10.38 -8.70
C ARG A 63 -5.49 11.35 -8.48
N PRO A 64 -5.37 12.42 -9.29
CA PRO A 64 -4.41 13.48 -8.98
C PRO A 64 -4.71 14.00 -7.57
N GLU A 65 -3.65 14.29 -6.80
CA GLU A 65 -3.75 14.68 -5.37
C GLU A 65 -4.29 13.60 -4.43
N GLY A 66 -4.41 12.35 -4.91
CA GLY A 66 -4.72 11.20 -4.08
C GLY A 66 -3.58 10.85 -3.12
N TRP A 67 -3.93 10.13 -2.04
CA TRP A 67 -3.02 9.85 -0.93
C TRP A 67 -2.69 8.37 -0.84
N ALA A 68 -1.40 8.04 -0.67
CA ALA A 68 -0.96 6.69 -0.36
C ALA A 68 -0.35 6.66 1.05
N VAL A 69 -0.90 5.83 1.93
CA VAL A 69 -0.41 5.64 3.30
C VAL A 69 0.13 4.24 3.44
N PHE A 70 1.43 4.13 3.71
CA PHE A 70 2.12 2.85 3.91
C PHE A 70 2.50 2.69 5.37
N ARG A 71 2.08 1.59 5.98
CA ARG A 71 2.51 1.15 7.29
C ARG A 71 3.34 -0.11 7.14
N ASP A 72 4.65 0.01 7.32
CA ASP A 72 5.57 -1.12 7.15
C ASP A 72 6.82 -0.97 8.03
N THR A 73 7.77 -1.89 7.91
CA THR A 73 9.05 -1.84 8.63
C THR A 73 9.90 -0.65 8.18
N PRO A 74 10.74 -0.08 9.07
CA PRO A 74 11.56 1.09 8.74
C PRO A 74 12.46 0.88 7.51
N THR A 75 12.99 -0.33 7.32
CA THR A 75 13.84 -0.68 6.17
C THR A 75 13.07 -0.67 4.85
N ALA A 76 11.82 -1.15 4.85
CA ALA A 76 10.94 -1.10 3.70
C ALA A 76 10.50 0.34 3.38
N ILE A 77 10.19 1.14 4.41
CA ILE A 77 9.81 2.55 4.26
C ILE A 77 10.94 3.39 3.65
N GLU A 78 12.19 3.19 4.06
CA GLU A 78 13.32 3.91 3.47
C GLU A 78 13.51 3.55 1.99
N SER A 79 13.33 2.28 1.62
CA SER A 79 13.38 1.84 0.21
C SER A 79 12.24 2.45 -0.62
N ALA A 80 11.03 2.47 -0.05
CA ALA A 80 9.86 3.10 -0.63
C ALA A 80 10.05 4.62 -0.83
N ARG A 81 10.70 5.31 0.11
CA ARG A 81 10.99 6.75 0.00
C ARG A 81 11.84 7.08 -1.22
N VAL A 82 12.85 6.26 -1.50
CA VAL A 82 13.71 6.42 -2.69
C VAL A 82 12.89 6.31 -3.98
N LEU A 83 11.96 5.35 -4.04
CA LEU A 83 11.06 5.17 -5.19
C LEU A 83 10.03 6.29 -5.32
N ALA A 84 9.39 6.69 -4.22
CA ALA A 84 8.44 7.80 -4.18
C ALA A 84 9.07 9.10 -4.73
N THR A 85 10.31 9.37 -4.34
CA THR A 85 11.07 10.53 -4.84
C THR A 85 11.33 10.44 -6.34
N ARG A 86 11.65 9.25 -6.87
CA ARG A 86 11.83 9.03 -8.33
C ARG A 86 10.53 9.22 -9.10
N LEU A 87 9.40 8.86 -8.52
CA LEU A 87 8.06 9.06 -9.08
C LEU A 87 7.50 10.48 -8.85
N LYS A 88 8.28 11.37 -8.22
CA LYS A 88 7.91 12.76 -7.90
C LYS A 88 6.70 12.87 -6.95
N TRP A 89 6.50 11.89 -6.09
CA TRP A 89 5.51 11.96 -5.01
C TRP A 89 6.03 12.83 -3.86
N ASP A 90 5.16 13.61 -3.22
CA ASP A 90 5.47 14.27 -1.94
C ASP A 90 5.34 13.23 -0.81
N ALA A 91 6.47 12.82 -0.24
CA ALA A 91 6.53 11.75 0.76
C ALA A 91 6.90 12.30 2.14
N ARG A 92 6.13 11.87 3.15
CA ARG A 92 6.37 12.20 4.57
C ARG A 92 6.46 10.91 5.36
N ILE A 93 7.50 10.79 6.17
CA ILE A 93 7.66 9.69 7.12
C ILE A 93 7.19 10.19 8.48
N ILE A 94 6.29 9.43 9.09
CA ILE A 94 5.74 9.72 10.41
C ILE A 94 6.08 8.52 11.28
N ASP A 95 6.98 8.72 12.24
CA ASP A 95 7.26 7.72 13.26
C ASP A 95 6.10 7.74 14.26
N ILE A 96 5.26 6.71 14.19
CA ILE A 96 4.25 6.47 15.21
C ILE A 96 5.00 5.78 16.35
N GLU A 97 5.59 6.56 17.24
CA GLU A 97 5.94 6.05 18.56
C GLU A 97 4.66 5.45 19.13
N ALA A 98 4.71 4.16 19.50
CA ALA A 98 3.63 3.55 20.22
C ALA A 98 3.50 4.33 21.53
N ASN A 99 2.58 5.29 21.59
CA ASN A 99 2.21 5.92 22.83
C ASN A 99 1.44 4.86 23.63
N SER A 100 2.18 3.91 24.21
CA SER A 100 1.72 3.03 25.25
C SER A 100 1.71 3.81 26.55
N ASP A 101 1.02 4.95 26.58
CA ASP A 101 0.72 5.73 27.78
C ASP A 101 -0.31 6.81 27.42
N GLU A 102 -1.58 6.41 27.34
CA GLU A 102 -2.66 7.23 27.88
C GLU A 102 -3.75 6.27 28.40
N LYS A 103 -3.92 6.34 29.72
CA LYS A 103 -4.66 5.46 30.62
C LYS A 103 -6.15 5.77 30.64
#